data_AF-A0A498H7Q7-F1
#
_entry.id   AF-A0A498H7Q7-F1
#
_cell.length_a   1.000
_cell.length_b   1.000
_cell.length_c   1.000
_cell.angle_alpha   90.00
_cell.angle_beta   90.00
_cell.angle_gamma   90.00
#
_symmetry.space_group_name_H-M   'P 1'
#
loop_
_entity.id
_entity.type
_entity.pdbx_description
1 polymer ?
#
loop_
_entity_poly.entity_id
_entity_poly.type
_entity_poly.pdbx_seq_one_letter_code
_entity_poly.pdbx_strand_id
1 'polypeptide(L)'
;FSPSSMTFSYKRDFVIDEDTVKITTINGRKAYSILNYEHAKQYFDGSWKYQASKVVKHKDGDYYFHLSIEKEVPDKEITDASTFMGIDVGMNYLAVASTTDKKCSFFAGGEIKNLRNQYKSMRKRLQSKGTLSA
;
A
#
# COMPACT_ATOMS: atom_id res chain seq x y z
N PHE A 1 5.06 21.67 8.30
CA PHE A 1 4.71 21.91 6.88
C PHE A 1 3.42 21.14 6.59
N SER A 2 2.32 21.84 6.30
CA SER A 2 1.08 21.18 5.90
C SER A 2 1.14 20.99 4.38
N PRO A 3 1.21 19.76 3.84
CA PRO A 3 1.23 19.56 2.40
C PRO A 3 -0.06 20.10 1.80
N SER A 4 0.05 21.03 0.87
CA SER A 4 -1.09 21.50 0.06
C SER A 4 -1.55 20.32 -0.79
N SER A 5 -2.75 19.82 -0.50
CA SER A 5 -3.36 18.72 -1.24
C SER A 5 -4.76 19.09 -1.70
N MET A 6 -5.17 18.54 -2.83
CA MET A 6 -6.49 18.72 -3.40
C MET A 6 -7.05 17.38 -3.84
N THR A 7 -8.30 17.11 -3.50
CA THR A 7 -9.00 15.86 -3.84
C THR A 7 -9.78 16.04 -5.14
N PHE A 8 -9.57 15.13 -6.08
CA PHE A 8 -10.20 15.09 -7.39
C PHE A 8 -11.10 13.86 -7.49
N SER A 9 -12.32 14.04 -7.98
CA SER A 9 -13.27 12.95 -8.23
C SER A 9 -13.06 12.33 -9.61
N TYR A 10 -13.12 11.00 -9.69
CA TYR A 10 -12.95 10.28 -10.95
C TYR A 10 -14.07 10.63 -11.96
N LYS A 11 -13.70 10.71 -13.24
CA LYS A 11 -14.50 11.18 -14.40
C LYS A 11 -14.89 12.66 -14.36
N ARG A 12 -15.19 13.22 -13.19
CA ARG A 12 -15.53 14.64 -13.01
C ARG A 12 -14.29 15.53 -13.11
N ASP A 13 -13.33 15.33 -12.20
CA ASP A 13 -12.19 16.21 -12.05
C ASP A 13 -10.92 15.61 -12.66
N PHE A 14 -10.85 14.27 -12.79
CA PHE A 14 -9.74 13.62 -13.48
C PHE A 14 -10.17 12.38 -14.27
N VAL A 15 -9.40 12.07 -15.30
CA VAL A 15 -9.39 10.78 -16.03
C VAL A 15 -7.94 10.32 -16.10
N ILE A 16 -7.69 9.03 -16.02
CA ILE A 16 -6.35 8.47 -16.03
C ILE A 16 -6.30 7.27 -16.97
N ASP A 17 -5.17 7.13 -17.65
CA ASP A 17 -4.76 5.97 -18.44
C ASP A 17 -3.35 5.53 -17.99
N GLU A 18 -2.78 4.52 -18.64
CA GLU A 18 -1.48 3.94 -18.24
C GLU A 18 -0.33 4.96 -18.27
N ASP A 19 -0.37 5.93 -19.19
CA ASP A 19 0.74 6.84 -19.45
C ASP A 19 0.41 8.30 -19.12
N THR A 20 -0.86 8.63 -18.91
CA THR A 20 -1.35 10.00 -18.84
C THR A 20 -2.46 10.16 -17.79
N VAL A 21 -2.38 11.26 -17.03
CA VAL A 21 -3.47 11.76 -16.19
C VAL A 21 -4.01 13.08 -16.77
N LYS A 22 -5.33 13.14 -16.97
CA LYS A 22 -6.05 14.32 -17.44
C LYS A 22 -6.79 14.97 -16.29
N ILE A 23 -6.30 16.12 -15.83
CA ILE A 23 -6.80 16.84 -14.65
C ILE A 23 -7.51 18.12 -15.08
N THR A 24 -8.69 18.37 -14.49
CA THR A 24 -9.43 19.62 -14.69
C THR A 24 -8.76 20.75 -13.92
N THR A 25 -8.37 21.80 -14.64
CA THR A 25 -7.78 23.03 -14.08
C THR A 25 -8.69 24.21 -14.35
N ILE A 26 -8.38 25.38 -13.77
CA ILE A 26 -9.07 26.65 -14.10
C ILE A 26 -9.02 26.98 -15.60
N ASN A 27 -8.01 26.47 -16.31
CA ASN A 27 -7.79 26.69 -17.75
C ASN A 27 -8.23 25.46 -18.57
N GLY A 28 -9.27 24.77 -18.12
CA GLY A 28 -9.77 23.54 -18.76
C GLY A 28 -8.99 22.29 -18.36
N ARG A 29 -9.28 21.19 -19.05
CA ARG A 29 -8.70 19.87 -18.74
C ARG A 29 -7.35 19.72 -19.42
N LYS A 30 -6.30 19.51 -18.63
CA LYS A 30 -4.92 19.33 -19.12
C LYS A 30 -4.46 17.89 -18.94
N ALA A 31 -3.72 17.39 -19.93
CA ALA A 31 -3.10 16.08 -19.91
C ALA A 31 -1.65 16.19 -19.42
N TYR A 32 -1.25 15.28 -18.54
CA TYR A 32 0.10 15.18 -17.97
C TYR A 32 0.56 13.74 -18.07
N SER A 33 1.76 13.52 -18.59
CA SER A 33 2.37 12.19 -18.60
C SER A 33 2.71 11.76 -17.18
N ILE A 34 2.42 10.51 -16.84
CA ILE A 34 2.79 9.90 -15.57
C ILE A 34 3.92 8.91 -15.79
N LEU A 35 4.84 8.85 -14.84
CA LEU A 35 5.84 7.80 -14.81
C LEU A 35 5.20 6.54 -14.20
N ASN A 36 4.89 5.57 -15.04
CA ASN A 36 4.29 4.32 -14.60
C ASN A 36 5.36 3.22 -14.46
N TYR A 37 5.18 2.34 -13.47
CA TYR A 37 6.07 1.19 -13.23
C TYR A 37 5.36 -0.09 -13.68
N GLU A 38 6.10 -1.13 -14.08
CA GLU A 38 5.53 -2.41 -14.52
C GLU A 38 4.49 -2.97 -13.53
N HIS A 39 4.76 -2.84 -12.22
CA HIS A 39 3.87 -3.34 -11.18
C HIS A 39 2.55 -2.55 -11.07
N ALA A 40 2.48 -1.32 -11.55
CA ALA A 40 1.29 -0.48 -11.51
C ALA A 40 0.37 -0.69 -12.73
N LYS A 41 0.87 -1.30 -13.81
CA LYS A 41 0.07 -1.65 -15.00
C LYS A 41 -1.15 -2.51 -14.68
N GLN A 42 -1.05 -3.37 -13.66
CA GLN A 42 -2.17 -4.21 -13.21
C GLN A 42 -3.40 -3.41 -12.76
N TYR A 43 -3.24 -2.14 -12.40
CA TYR A 43 -4.34 -1.27 -11.97
C TYR A 43 -5.08 -0.62 -13.15
N PHE A 44 -4.60 -0.82 -14.38
CA PHE A 44 -5.17 -0.31 -15.63
C PHE A 44 -5.85 -1.40 -16.47
N ASP A 45 -5.97 -2.62 -15.95
CA ASP A 45 -6.61 -3.77 -16.61
C ASP A 45 -8.15 -3.66 -16.75
N GLY A 46 -8.73 -2.58 -16.22
CA GLY A 46 -10.18 -2.32 -16.23
C GLY A 46 -10.96 -3.06 -15.14
N SER A 47 -10.33 -3.92 -14.34
CA SER A 47 -10.97 -4.63 -13.23
C SER A 47 -11.07 -3.79 -11.94
N TRP A 48 -10.31 -2.68 -11.87
CA TRP A 48 -10.27 -1.77 -10.74
C TRP A 48 -11.23 -0.58 -10.93
N LYS A 49 -11.91 -0.20 -9.85
CA LYS A 49 -12.71 1.02 -9.77
C LYS A 49 -11.84 2.17 -9.30
N TYR A 50 -11.80 3.27 -10.06
CA TYR A 50 -11.07 4.47 -9.64
C TYR A 50 -11.92 5.34 -8.74
N GLN A 51 -11.33 5.76 -7.62
CA GLN A 51 -11.97 6.54 -6.58
C GLN A 51 -11.42 7.97 -6.52
N ALA A 52 -11.92 8.75 -5.56
CA ALA A 52 -11.41 10.08 -5.29
C ALA A 52 -9.91 10.03 -4.98
N SER A 53 -9.13 10.73 -5.79
CA SER A 53 -7.66 10.71 -5.81
C SER A 53 -7.12 12.08 -5.42
N LYS A 54 -5.83 12.18 -5.06
CA LYS A 54 -5.27 13.44 -4.54
C LYS A 54 -4.08 13.92 -5.37
N VAL A 55 -4.06 15.22 -5.67
CA VAL A 55 -2.84 15.90 -6.10
C VAL A 55 -2.19 16.49 -4.85
N VAL A 56 -0.93 16.17 -4.61
CA VAL A 56 -0.18 16.62 -3.43
C VAL A 56 1.09 17.31 -3.86
N LYS A 57 1.34 18.50 -3.33
CA LYS A 57 2.63 19.17 -3.46
C LYS A 57 3.59 18.67 -2.38
N HIS A 58 4.71 18.11 -2.80
CA HIS A 58 5.76 17.62 -1.91
C HIS A 58 6.75 18.72 -1.54
N LYS A 59 7.68 18.41 -0.62
CA LYS A 59 8.69 19.36 -0.10
C LYS A 59 9.75 19.74 -1.13
N ASP A 60 10.01 18.85 -2.09
CA ASP A 60 10.86 19.07 -3.26
C ASP A 60 10.28 20.11 -4.23
N GLY A 61 8.99 20.45 -4.07
CA GLY A 61 8.27 21.40 -4.93
C GLY A 61 7.47 20.73 -6.04
N ASP A 62 7.65 19.42 -6.21
CA ASP A 62 6.99 18.64 -7.25
C ASP A 62 5.57 18.23 -6.84
N TYR A 63 4.76 17.94 -7.85
CA TYR A 63 3.38 17.49 -7.68
C TYR A 63 3.28 16.00 -7.96
N TYR A 64 2.65 15.30 -7.02
CA TYR A 64 2.42 13.86 -7.11
C TYR A 64 0.93 13.60 -7.21
N PHE A 65 0.55 12.66 -8.07
CA PHE A 65 -0.83 12.19 -8.21
C PHE A 65 -1.00 10.88 -7.48
N HIS A 66 -1.68 10.92 -6.34
CA HIS A 66 -2.02 9.73 -5.56
C HIS A 66 -3.33 9.14 -6.08
N LEU A 67 -3.21 8.07 -6.87
CA LEU A 67 -4.34 7.32 -7.40
C LEU A 67 -4.94 6.41 -6.31
N SER A 68 -6.23 6.61 -6.02
CA SER A 68 -7.01 5.72 -5.15
C SER A 68 -7.82 4.74 -6.01
N ILE A 69 -7.67 3.44 -5.75
CA ILE A 69 -8.36 2.38 -6.47
C ILE A 69 -9.05 1.41 -5.51
N GLU A 70 -10.07 0.75 -5.99
CA GLU A 70 -10.85 -0.23 -5.24
C GLU A 70 -11.18 -1.43 -6.12
N LYS A 71 -11.11 -2.63 -5.55
CA LYS A 71 -11.57 -3.86 -6.20
C LYS A 71 -12.23 -4.73 -5.16
N GLU A 72 -13.43 -5.18 -5.50
CA GLU A 72 -14.16 -6.13 -4.69
C GLU A 72 -13.58 -7.51 -4.97
N VAL A 73 -13.12 -8.18 -3.91
CA VAL A 73 -12.62 -9.54 -3.98
C VAL A 73 -13.72 -10.41 -3.38
N PRO A 74 -14.30 -11.35 -4.14
CA PRO A 74 -15.36 -12.20 -3.62
C PRO A 74 -14.80 -13.04 -2.46
N ASP A 75 -15.55 -13.08 -1.36
CA ASP A 75 -15.30 -14.04 -0.29
C ASP A 75 -15.53 -15.45 -0.84
N LYS A 76 -14.62 -16.36 -0.50
CA LYS A 76 -14.81 -17.78 -0.83
C LYS A 76 -15.74 -18.40 0.20
N GLU A 77 -16.74 -19.15 -0.26
CA GLU A 77 -17.57 -19.92 0.66
C GLU A 77 -16.73 -21.00 1.35
N ILE A 78 -16.97 -21.21 2.65
CA ILE A 78 -16.25 -22.22 3.45
C ILE A 78 -16.49 -23.63 2.90
N THR A 79 -17.64 -23.85 2.25
CA THR A 79 -18.03 -25.11 1.58
C THR A 79 -17.13 -25.45 0.39
N ASP A 80 -16.54 -24.45 -0.27
CA ASP A 80 -15.59 -24.65 -1.37
C ASP A 80 -14.15 -24.88 -0.88
N ALA A 81 -13.89 -24.70 0.42
CA ALA A 81 -12.58 -24.90 1.01
C ALA A 81 -12.36 -26.37 1.38
N SER A 82 -11.57 -27.09 0.59
CA SER A 82 -11.17 -28.47 0.88
C SER A 82 -10.05 -28.60 1.92
N THR A 83 -9.25 -27.54 2.08
CA THR A 83 -8.04 -27.55 2.92
C THR A 83 -8.06 -26.34 3.84
N PHE A 84 -8.00 -26.59 5.14
CA PHE A 84 -7.86 -25.55 6.15
C PHE A 84 -6.38 -25.38 6.48
N MET A 85 -5.93 -24.13 6.59
CA MET A 85 -4.58 -23.77 7.02
C MET A 85 -4.66 -23.08 8.37
N GLY A 86 -4.13 -23.73 9.41
CA GLY A 86 -3.88 -23.10 10.70
C GLY A 86 -2.56 -22.32 10.65
N ILE A 87 -2.59 -21.06 11.07
CA ILE A 87 -1.38 -20.23 11.17
C ILE A 87 -1.14 -19.92 12.64
N ASP A 88 -0.08 -20.49 13.22
CA ASP A 88 0.38 -20.15 14.57
C ASP A 88 1.52 -19.13 14.48
N VAL A 89 1.37 -18.02 15.22
CA VAL A 89 2.34 -16.91 15.24
C VAL A 89 3.08 -16.92 16.57
N GLY A 90 4.40 -17.13 16.54
CA GLY A 90 5.20 -17.39 17.74
C GLY A 90 6.36 -16.43 17.92
N MET A 91 6.97 -16.46 19.13
CA MET A 91 8.18 -15.67 19.42
C MET A 91 9.46 -16.25 18.80
N ASN A 92 9.44 -17.53 18.39
CA ASN A 92 10.58 -18.22 17.79
C ASN A 92 10.41 -18.44 16.28
N TYR A 93 9.17 -18.59 15.80
CA TYR A 93 8.82 -18.67 14.38
C TYR A 93 7.85 -17.55 14.05
N LEU A 94 8.10 -16.82 12.96
CA LEU A 94 7.26 -15.70 12.54
C LEU A 94 5.82 -16.18 12.26
N ALA A 95 5.72 -17.33 11.61
CA ALA A 95 4.49 -18.08 11.43
C ALA A 95 4.84 -19.56 11.23
N VAL A 96 3.98 -20.44 11.71
CA VAL A 96 3.95 -21.86 11.35
C VAL A 96 2.61 -22.13 10.71
N ALA A 97 2.62 -22.47 9.43
CA ALA A 97 1.43 -22.79 8.68
C ALA A 97 1.28 -24.32 8.62
N SER A 98 0.20 -24.87 9.16
CA SER A 98 -0.15 -26.28 9.05
C SER A 98 -1.43 -26.44 8.25
N THR A 99 -1.44 -27.39 7.32
CA THR A 99 -2.62 -27.69 6.49
C THR A 99 -3.26 -29.00 6.93
N THR A 100 -4.55 -29.19 6.62
CA THR A 100 -5.27 -30.47 6.85
C THR A 100 -4.57 -31.66 6.17
N ASP A 101 -3.84 -31.41 5.08
CA ASP A 101 -3.03 -32.40 4.34
C ASP A 101 -1.67 -32.70 4.99
N LYS A 102 -1.48 -32.31 6.26
CA LYS A 102 -0.26 -32.49 7.06
C LYS A 102 1.00 -31.84 6.47
N LYS A 103 0.87 -30.89 5.54
CA LYS A 103 1.99 -30.05 5.10
C LYS A 103 2.19 -28.94 6.11
N CYS A 104 3.43 -28.79 6.59
CA CYS A 104 3.83 -27.74 7.51
C CYS A 104 4.91 -26.86 6.86
N SER A 105 4.69 -25.55 6.87
CA SER A 105 5.67 -24.56 6.45
C SER A 105 6.10 -23.72 7.65
N PHE A 106 7.41 -23.68 7.88
CA PHE A 106 8.01 -22.92 8.97
C PHE A 106 8.65 -21.65 8.41
N PHE A 107 8.17 -20.50 8.88
CA PHE A 107 8.77 -19.21 8.55
C PHE A 107 9.69 -18.82 9.71
N ALA A 108 10.96 -19.22 9.59
CA ALA A 108 11.97 -18.95 10.60
C ALA A 108 12.19 -17.44 10.76
N GLY A 109 11.94 -16.93 11.97
CA GLY A 109 11.96 -15.49 12.26
C GLY A 109 13.30 -14.97 12.75
N GLY A 110 14.40 -15.73 12.65
CA GLY A 110 15.67 -15.43 13.31
C GLY A 110 16.24 -14.05 12.96
N GLU A 111 16.42 -13.78 11.67
CA GLU A 111 16.94 -12.50 11.17
C GLU A 111 15.97 -11.34 11.45
N ILE A 112 14.68 -11.57 11.24
CA ILE A 112 13.61 -10.58 11.49
C ILE A 112 13.53 -10.23 12.98
N LYS A 113 13.74 -11.19 13.87
CA LYS A 113 13.79 -11.00 15.33
C LYS A 113 15.01 -10.18 15.73
N ASN A 114 16.17 -10.45 15.14
CA ASN A 114 17.38 -9.64 15.36
C ASN A 114 17.14 -8.19 14.93
N LEU A 115 16.58 -7.99 13.73
CA LEU A 115 16.24 -6.67 13.20
C LEU A 115 15.24 -5.93 14.12
N ARG A 116 14.16 -6.60 14.53
CA ARG A 116 13.16 -6.05 15.47
C ARG A 116 13.81 -5.63 16.79
N ASN A 117 14.70 -6.46 17.35
CA ASN A 117 15.38 -6.15 18.61
C ASN A 117 16.33 -4.96 18.48
N GLN A 118 17.06 -4.87 17.36
CA GLN A 118 17.91 -3.72 17.06
C GLN A 118 17.10 -2.43 16.98
N TYR A 119 16.00 -2.41 16.23
CA TYR A 119 15.14 -1.22 16.15
C TYR A 119 14.44 -0.89 17.48
N LYS A 120 14.04 -1.89 18.27
CA LYS A 120 13.46 -1.68 19.61
C LYS A 120 14.47 -1.04 20.56
N SER A 121 15.71 -1.54 20.56
CA SER A 121 16.81 -0.96 21.34
C SER A 121 17.12 0.46 20.91
N MET A 122 17.21 0.70 19.59
CA MET A 122 17.47 2.01 19.02
C MET A 122 16.37 3.02 19.37
N ARG A 123 15.10 2.62 19.25
CA ARG A 123 13.95 3.46 19.62
C ARG A 123 13.96 3.80 21.12
N LYS A 124 14.23 2.82 21.98
CA LYS A 124 14.37 3.05 23.44
C LYS A 124 15.49 4.05 23.74
N ARG A 125 16.65 3.91 23.09
CA ARG A 125 17.80 4.82 23.23
C ARG A 125 17.48 6.24 22.75
N LEU A 126 16.78 6.37 21.63
CA LEU A 126 16.39 7.68 21.08
C LEU A 126 15.35 8.36 21.97
N GLN A 127 14.35 7.62 22.43
CA GLN A 127 13.32 8.13 23.34
C GLN A 127 13.90 8.52 24.71
N SER A 128 14.86 7.76 25.25
CA SER A 128 15.51 8.10 26.52
C SER A 128 16.39 9.35 26.45
N LYS A 129 16.83 9.74 25.24
CA LYS A 129 17.58 10.99 25.04
C LYS A 129 16.70 12.24 25.04
N GLY A 130 15.37 12.10 25.16
CA GLY A 130 14.46 13.21 25.49
C GLY A 130 14.51 14.39 24.53
N THR A 131 14.85 14.18 23.25
CA THR A 131 14.80 15.26 22.27
C THR A 131 13.35 15.49 21.86
N LEU A 132 12.76 16.57 22.37
CA LEU A 132 11.50 17.15 21.91
C LEU A 132 11.70 17.68 20.48
N SER A 133 11.69 16.80 19.49
CA SER A 133 11.65 17.17 18.07
C SER A 133 10.97 16.04 17.29
N ALA A 134 9.68 15.87 17.56
CA ALA A 134 8.73 15.21 16.67
C ALA A 134 7.66 16.25 16.30
#